data_AF-A0A4Y7KV67-F1
#
_entry.id   AF-A0A4Y7KV67-F1
#
_cell.length_a   1.000
_cell.length_b   1.000
_cell.length_c   1.000
_cell.angle_alpha   90.00
_cell.angle_beta   90.00
_cell.angle_gamma   90.00
#
_symmetry.space_group_name_H-M   'P 1'
#
loop_
_entity.id
_entity.type
_entity.pdbx_description
1 polymer ?
#
loop_
_entity_poly.entity_id
_entity_poly.type
_entity_poly.pdbx_seq_one_letter_code
_entity_poly.pdbx_strand_id
1 'polypeptide(L)'
;MNNLDRLTDPVQDISTWGDNIRFDNFCTHSKFLKRERKRRRRRTLNPEIRAIGFWNRSIFYLNLLNKWELGMTSHLWLDLSNYTLPVPFWPWGANSLVLVLLQSGGMDRFDSPARLMLVSDLDLTMVDHQCDEDNISQLKFNALWESNYRQDSLLVFSTGRTPAVYKRLKKDKPMLTPDITIMSVGTEIAYGESMIPDNDWEQFLNQNWDKSIVTEETDKFPELTYQSEADQRQYKVSFFVDKDKANGVIKALSERLKNRGLDIKIVFSGGEALDVLPKRGGKGEALAYLLKKFGHGKQPCNTLVCGDSGNDAELFGVPDVFGVMVGNAMEELLQWREENAKNNPNIIHATERCAAGIIQAIGHFKLGPNLSPRDVLDFSKSSLEITNPGHEIVKFYLFYERWRRAEIAEPERHIENLKEIFISLLLTYIYPSGVLVSPSGQEHLLHDYLDQMTKFYGDKKGKQFRVWVDRVTSTQIGSDTWSVKFDKWELSDDGPKGCTSKVLLSSKVSTSDGFVWMHMHQTWLTGLGATDQTYLLF
;
A
#
# COMPACT_ATOMS: atom_id res chain seq x y z
N MET A 1 -31.91 34.84 51.73
CA MET A 1 -30.76 34.53 52.61
C MET A 1 -29.53 34.49 51.70
N ASN A 2 -29.00 35.65 51.27
CA ASN A 2 -28.04 36.56 51.96
C ASN A 2 -26.76 35.79 52.34
N ASN A 3 -25.52 36.12 51.96
CA ASN A 3 -24.86 37.31 51.36
C ASN A 3 -23.57 36.80 50.64
N LEU A 4 -23.11 37.36 49.49
CA LEU A 4 -22.29 38.60 49.31
C LEU A 4 -20.99 38.59 50.13
N ASP A 5 -19.77 38.79 49.58
CA ASP A 5 -19.24 39.91 48.76
C ASP A 5 -18.22 39.40 47.70
N ARG A 6 -18.12 39.85 46.43
CA ARG A 6 -17.93 41.17 45.76
C ARG A 6 -16.59 41.87 46.02
N LEU A 7 -15.84 42.11 44.91
CA LEU A 7 -15.34 43.40 44.37
C LEU A 7 -14.20 43.09 43.36
N THR A 8 -14.42 43.07 42.04
CA THR A 8 -14.46 44.17 41.03
C THR A 8 -13.09 44.78 40.65
N ASP A 9 -12.64 44.49 39.40
CA ASP A 9 -12.21 45.39 38.29
C ASP A 9 -11.14 46.50 38.51
N PRO A 10 -10.42 47.01 37.47
CA PRO A 10 -10.86 47.09 36.06
C PRO A 10 -9.79 46.91 34.95
N VAL A 11 -10.37 46.86 33.73
CA VAL A 11 -9.83 47.10 32.39
C VAL A 11 -8.97 48.37 32.27
N GLN A 12 -7.88 48.30 31.50
CA GLN A 12 -7.41 49.42 30.65
C GLN A 12 -6.60 48.92 29.44
N ASP A 13 -7.12 49.22 28.25
CA ASP A 13 -6.38 49.38 26.99
C ASP A 13 -5.24 50.40 27.15
N ILE A 14 -4.11 50.18 26.47
CA ILE A 14 -3.36 51.22 25.74
C ILE A 14 -2.46 50.57 24.69
N SER A 15 -2.63 51.09 23.48
CA SER A 15 -1.88 50.94 22.24
C SER A 15 -0.43 51.44 22.31
N THR A 16 0.29 51.19 21.21
CA THR A 16 1.53 51.86 20.73
C THR A 16 2.83 51.48 21.41
N TRP A 17 3.67 50.69 20.74
CA TRP A 17 5.13 50.91 20.64
C TRP A 17 5.60 50.26 19.32
N GLY A 18 5.59 51.07 18.27
CA GLY A 18 6.36 50.86 17.05
C GLY A 18 7.64 51.71 17.09
N ASP A 19 8.59 51.28 16.27
CA ASP A 19 9.76 52.00 15.77
C ASP A 19 10.93 52.28 16.73
N ASN A 20 12.02 51.53 16.53
CA ASN A 20 13.20 52.04 15.81
C ASN A 20 14.38 51.08 16.00
N ILE A 21 14.97 50.62 14.90
CA ILE A 21 16.42 50.62 14.66
C ILE A 21 16.59 50.38 13.15
N ARG A 22 17.00 51.44 12.45
CA ARG A 22 17.51 51.37 11.08
C ARG A 22 18.56 52.48 10.91
N PHE A 23 19.59 52.13 10.13
CA PHE A 23 20.61 52.99 9.52
C PHE A 23 21.74 53.46 10.48
N ASP A 24 23.02 53.48 10.14
CA ASP A 24 23.63 53.42 8.81
C ASP A 24 25.17 53.22 8.83
N ASN A 25 25.68 52.76 7.68
CA ASN A 25 26.97 53.08 7.04
C ASN A 25 28.33 52.78 7.69
N PHE A 26 29.15 51.98 6.98
CA PHE A 26 30.36 52.53 6.34
C PHE A 26 30.68 51.81 5.02
N CYS A 27 31.08 52.65 4.06
CA CYS A 27 31.21 52.40 2.63
C CYS A 27 32.69 52.33 2.21
N THR A 28 32.90 52.01 0.92
CA THR A 28 34.11 52.18 0.07
C THR A 28 35.13 51.02 0.10
N HIS A 29 35.71 50.50 -1.00
CA HIS A 29 36.10 51.02 -2.33
C HIS A 29 36.03 49.84 -3.36
N SER A 30 35.34 49.89 -4.51
CA SER A 30 35.58 50.64 -5.76
C SER A 30 36.83 50.22 -6.60
N LYS A 31 36.55 49.51 -7.71
CA LYS A 31 37.13 49.60 -9.08
C LYS A 31 38.52 49.00 -9.39
N PHE A 32 38.60 48.15 -10.42
CA PHE A 32 39.42 48.41 -11.63
C PHE A 32 39.11 47.48 -12.84
N LEU A 33 38.83 48.13 -14.00
CA LEU A 33 38.96 47.73 -15.45
C LEU A 33 38.28 46.44 -15.97
N LYS A 34 37.40 46.39 -16.98
CA LYS A 34 37.14 47.09 -18.27
C LYS A 34 38.24 46.98 -19.35
N ARG A 35 37.86 46.35 -20.49
CA ARG A 35 38.45 46.26 -21.88
C ARG A 35 39.10 44.89 -22.17
N GLU A 36 38.87 44.20 -23.30
CA GLU A 36 38.59 44.58 -24.70
C GLU A 36 37.46 43.73 -25.34
N ARG A 37 36.45 44.25 -26.04
CA ARG A 37 36.35 44.82 -27.41
C ARG A 37 36.56 43.84 -28.59
N LYS A 38 35.41 43.49 -29.20
CA LYS A 38 35.05 43.61 -30.64
C LYS A 38 35.89 42.89 -31.70
N ARG A 39 35.21 42.03 -32.48
CA ARG A 39 35.00 42.16 -33.95
C ARG A 39 33.87 41.18 -34.37
N ARG A 40 32.70 41.68 -34.80
CA ARG A 40 32.23 41.83 -36.22
C ARG A 40 32.15 40.47 -36.95
N ARG A 41 31.10 40.08 -37.68
CA ARG A 41 29.91 40.77 -38.21
C ARG A 41 28.98 39.68 -38.80
N ARG A 42 27.67 39.88 -38.62
CA ARG A 42 26.52 39.56 -39.50
C ARG A 42 26.80 38.81 -40.83
N ARG A 43 26.03 37.74 -41.06
CA ARG A 43 25.17 37.61 -42.26
C ARG A 43 23.95 36.74 -41.92
N THR A 44 22.79 37.38 -42.07
CA THR A 44 21.44 36.83 -42.17
C THR A 44 21.27 36.06 -43.49
N LEU A 45 20.52 34.94 -43.50
CA LEU A 45 19.33 34.75 -44.35
C LEU A 45 18.60 33.43 -44.00
N ASN A 46 17.27 33.48 -44.10
CA ASN A 46 16.20 32.55 -43.70
C ASN A 46 15.84 31.58 -44.89
N PRO A 47 14.74 30.80 -44.90
CA PRO A 47 14.27 29.66 -44.08
C PRO A 47 13.93 28.39 -44.92
N GLU A 48 13.36 27.36 -44.26
CA GLU A 48 12.59 26.20 -44.78
C GLU A 48 13.32 25.00 -45.43
N ILE A 49 13.19 23.81 -44.78
CA ILE A 49 12.52 22.59 -45.28
C ILE A 49 12.84 21.37 -44.37
N ARG A 50 11.78 20.77 -43.81
CA ARG A 50 11.57 19.36 -43.35
C ARG A 50 12.41 18.82 -42.17
N ALA A 51 11.80 18.54 -41.01
CA ALA A 51 10.92 17.43 -40.65
C ALA A 51 11.66 16.10 -40.35
N ILE A 52 11.38 15.57 -39.14
CA ILE A 52 11.58 14.19 -38.63
C ILE A 52 12.99 13.85 -38.12
N GLY A 53 13.07 13.50 -36.82
CA GLY A 53 14.09 12.58 -36.32
C GLY A 53 14.94 13.06 -35.14
N PHE A 54 14.36 13.23 -33.97
CA PHE A 54 15.10 13.10 -32.71
C PHE A 54 14.31 12.16 -31.82
N TRP A 55 14.89 11.01 -31.47
CA TRP A 55 14.67 10.16 -30.30
C TRP A 55 15.29 8.79 -30.61
N ASN A 56 16.58 8.61 -30.31
CA ASN A 56 17.16 7.35 -29.82
C ASN A 56 18.68 7.45 -29.68
N ARG A 57 19.14 7.87 -28.50
CA ARG A 57 20.41 7.45 -27.92
C ARG A 57 20.23 7.37 -26.40
N SER A 58 19.94 6.18 -25.91
CA SER A 58 20.30 5.67 -24.57
C SER A 58 19.66 4.29 -24.30
N ILE A 59 19.90 3.30 -25.16
CA ILE A 59 19.74 1.87 -24.82
C ILE A 59 20.87 1.13 -25.54
N PHE A 60 22.09 1.17 -25.00
CA PHE A 60 23.18 0.32 -25.48
C PHE A 60 24.21 -0.03 -24.38
N TYR A 61 23.82 0.00 -23.11
CA TYR A 61 24.71 -0.28 -21.98
C TYR A 61 24.11 -1.17 -20.89
N LEU A 62 23.29 -2.17 -21.27
CA LEU A 62 22.75 -3.15 -20.30
C LEU A 62 22.79 -4.61 -20.76
N ASN A 63 23.53 -4.96 -21.82
CA ASN A 63 23.55 -6.34 -22.35
C ASN A 63 24.92 -7.00 -22.46
N LEU A 64 25.91 -6.58 -21.66
CA LEU A 64 27.28 -7.12 -21.77
C LEU A 64 27.89 -7.63 -20.46
N LEU A 65 27.06 -8.11 -19.51
CA LEU A 65 27.57 -8.70 -18.26
C LEU A 65 26.90 -10.02 -17.81
N ASN A 66 26.11 -10.69 -18.66
CA ASN A 66 25.46 -11.96 -18.29
C ASN A 66 25.63 -13.11 -19.30
N LYS A 67 26.76 -13.15 -20.02
CA LYS A 67 27.13 -14.33 -20.84
C LYS A 67 28.63 -14.62 -20.76
N TRP A 68 29.09 -15.00 -19.58
CA TRP A 68 30.31 -15.77 -19.39
C TRP A 68 30.02 -16.79 -18.30
N GLU A 69 29.33 -17.87 -18.68
CA GLU A 69 29.47 -19.22 -18.14
C GLU A 69 28.45 -20.12 -18.84
N LEU A 70 28.82 -21.39 -19.02
CA LEU A 70 28.13 -22.43 -19.80
C LEU A 70 28.45 -22.40 -21.30
N GLY A 71 29.60 -22.99 -21.62
CA GLY A 71 29.85 -23.53 -22.94
C GLY A 71 28.96 -24.74 -23.20
N MET A 72 28.36 -24.79 -24.38
CA MET A 72 28.05 -26.03 -25.09
C MET A 72 27.90 -25.71 -26.58
N THR A 73 28.75 -26.33 -27.39
CA THR A 73 28.73 -26.32 -28.85
C THR A 73 27.72 -27.34 -29.37
N SER A 74 26.88 -26.97 -30.35
CA SER A 74 26.72 -27.71 -31.62
C SER A 74 25.60 -27.14 -32.49
N HIS A 75 25.86 -27.23 -33.79
CA HIS A 75 25.08 -26.74 -34.92
C HIS A 75 23.82 -27.57 -35.19
N LEU A 76 22.76 -26.94 -35.69
CA LEU A 76 21.95 -27.47 -36.80
C LEU A 76 21.08 -26.36 -37.41
N TRP A 77 21.34 -26.10 -38.70
CA TRP A 77 20.52 -25.29 -39.59
C TRP A 77 19.36 -26.14 -40.11
N LEU A 78 18.14 -25.60 -40.11
CA LEU A 78 17.08 -26.05 -41.01
C LEU A 78 16.27 -24.85 -41.51
N ASP A 79 16.24 -24.79 -42.83
CA ASP A 79 15.67 -23.78 -43.72
C ASP A 79 14.13 -23.91 -43.76
N LEU A 80 13.41 -22.81 -43.56
CA LEU A 80 11.95 -22.74 -43.65
C LEU A 80 11.58 -21.96 -44.91
N SER A 81 11.22 -22.68 -45.97
CA SER A 81 10.49 -22.12 -47.10
C SER A 81 9.07 -22.69 -47.16
N ASN A 82 8.14 -21.80 -47.47
CA ASN A 82 6.75 -22.00 -47.87
C ASN A 82 5.75 -22.22 -46.73
N TYR A 83 4.93 -21.19 -46.46
CA TYR A 83 3.49 -21.19 -46.77
C TYR A 83 2.93 -19.77 -46.58
N THR A 84 2.30 -19.24 -47.63
CA THR A 84 1.50 -18.02 -47.62
C THR A 84 0.01 -18.38 -47.59
N LEU A 85 -0.80 -17.62 -46.83
CA LEU A 85 -2.10 -17.02 -47.19
C LEU A 85 -2.77 -16.33 -45.95
N PRO A 86 -3.74 -15.40 -46.11
CA PRO A 86 -3.83 -14.15 -45.32
C PRO A 86 -5.18 -13.86 -44.65
N VAL A 87 -5.21 -13.13 -43.51
CA VAL A 87 -6.30 -12.20 -43.07
C VAL A 87 -5.80 -11.30 -41.89
N PRO A 88 -6.46 -10.16 -41.56
CA PRO A 88 -5.81 -8.88 -41.30
C PRO A 88 -5.26 -8.72 -39.87
N PHE A 89 -4.07 -8.10 -39.79
CA PHE A 89 -3.34 -7.80 -38.57
C PHE A 89 -3.95 -6.60 -37.81
N TRP A 90 -4.48 -6.84 -36.61
CA TRP A 90 -4.44 -5.85 -35.52
C TRP A 90 -3.00 -5.83 -34.97
N PRO A 91 -2.36 -4.67 -34.75
CA PRO A 91 -0.96 -4.64 -34.34
C PRO A 91 -0.83 -4.97 -32.84
N TRP A 92 -0.52 -6.23 -32.53
CA TRP A 92 -0.08 -6.67 -31.21
C TRP A 92 1.41 -6.34 -31.04
N GLY A 93 1.70 -5.12 -30.59
CA GLY A 93 3.06 -4.68 -30.21
C GLY A 93 3.23 -4.38 -28.73
N ALA A 94 2.14 -4.28 -27.96
CA ALA A 94 2.17 -3.84 -26.55
C ALA A 94 2.17 -5.00 -25.52
N ASN A 95 1.77 -6.21 -25.91
CA ASN A 95 1.60 -7.31 -24.95
C ASN A 95 2.89 -7.86 -24.35
N SER A 96 4.05 -7.63 -24.99
CA SER A 96 5.32 -8.14 -24.48
C SER A 96 5.84 -7.32 -23.29
N LEU A 97 5.74 -5.98 -23.33
CA LEU A 97 6.14 -5.14 -22.20
C LEU A 97 5.15 -5.22 -21.02
N VAL A 98 3.85 -5.40 -21.32
CA VAL A 98 2.80 -5.51 -20.29
C VAL A 98 2.85 -6.86 -19.58
N LEU A 99 3.12 -7.97 -20.29
CA LEU A 99 3.46 -9.23 -19.59
C LEU A 99 4.69 -9.04 -18.72
N VAL A 100 5.74 -8.37 -19.21
CA VAL A 100 6.97 -8.13 -18.44
C VAL A 100 6.74 -7.24 -17.22
N LEU A 101 5.84 -6.25 -17.28
CA LEU A 101 5.50 -5.37 -16.15
C LEU A 101 4.55 -6.03 -15.13
N LEU A 102 3.62 -6.88 -15.60
CA LEU A 102 2.82 -7.75 -14.73
C LEU A 102 3.70 -8.85 -14.09
N GLN A 103 4.66 -9.40 -14.84
CA GLN A 103 5.68 -10.36 -14.38
C GLN A 103 6.61 -9.72 -13.32
N SER A 104 7.06 -8.49 -13.53
CA SER A 104 7.97 -7.78 -12.59
C SER A 104 7.28 -7.05 -11.42
N GLY A 105 5.95 -6.88 -11.45
CA GLY A 105 5.19 -6.08 -10.48
C GLY A 105 4.44 -6.86 -9.40
N GLY A 106 4.38 -8.19 -9.46
CA GLY A 106 3.74 -9.02 -8.42
C GLY A 106 3.11 -10.34 -8.88
N MET A 107 3.01 -10.60 -10.20
CA MET A 107 2.39 -11.85 -10.70
C MET A 107 3.37 -13.01 -10.92
N ASP A 108 4.68 -12.82 -10.81
CA ASP A 108 5.65 -13.95 -10.74
C ASP A 108 5.57 -14.70 -9.39
N ARG A 109 4.67 -14.29 -8.48
CA ARG A 109 4.49 -14.98 -7.19
C ARG A 109 3.70 -16.28 -7.32
N PHE A 110 2.90 -16.46 -8.37
CA PHE A 110 2.00 -17.61 -8.47
C PHE A 110 2.07 -18.29 -9.84
N ASP A 111 2.35 -19.59 -9.85
CA ASP A 111 2.23 -20.45 -11.04
C ASP A 111 0.76 -20.81 -11.35
N SER A 112 -0.14 -20.58 -10.38
CA SER A 112 -1.57 -20.87 -10.43
C SER A 112 -2.41 -19.62 -10.12
N PRO A 113 -3.73 -19.62 -10.38
CA PRO A 113 -4.57 -18.48 -10.06
C PRO A 113 -4.56 -18.17 -8.56
N ALA A 114 -4.59 -16.88 -8.22
CA ALA A 114 -4.65 -16.46 -6.83
C ALA A 114 -5.90 -17.03 -6.14
N ARG A 115 -5.74 -17.61 -4.95
CA ARG A 115 -6.84 -18.19 -4.17
C ARG A 115 -7.90 -17.16 -3.81
N LEU A 116 -7.44 -15.97 -3.41
CA LEU A 116 -8.28 -14.84 -3.03
C LEU A 116 -7.69 -13.54 -3.57
N MET A 117 -8.53 -12.68 -4.14
CA MET A 117 -8.23 -11.28 -4.37
C MET A 117 -9.05 -10.44 -3.40
N LEU A 118 -8.38 -9.78 -2.46
CA LEU A 118 -9.04 -8.90 -1.50
C LEU A 118 -8.89 -7.45 -1.98
N VAL A 119 -10.01 -6.81 -2.27
CA VAL A 119 -10.10 -5.43 -2.74
C VAL A 119 -10.73 -4.60 -1.64
N SER A 120 -9.97 -3.69 -1.04
CA SER A 120 -10.45 -2.91 0.10
C SER A 120 -10.33 -1.42 -0.17
N ASP A 121 -11.36 -0.66 0.17
CA ASP A 121 -11.17 0.77 0.46
C ASP A 121 -10.23 0.95 1.67
N LEU A 122 -9.67 2.15 1.79
CA LEU A 122 -8.74 2.49 2.85
C LEU A 122 -9.41 3.22 4.00
N ASP A 123 -10.09 4.33 3.74
CA ASP A 123 -10.50 5.25 4.79
C ASP A 123 -11.79 4.75 5.42
N LEU A 124 -11.82 4.54 6.74
CA LEU A 124 -12.96 3.94 7.45
C LEU A 124 -13.31 2.49 7.03
N THR A 125 -12.61 1.92 6.05
CA THR A 125 -12.70 0.49 5.69
C THR A 125 -11.48 -0.30 6.18
N MET A 126 -10.26 -0.02 5.73
CA MET A 126 -9.04 -0.70 6.21
C MET A 126 -8.38 0.04 7.38
N VAL A 127 -8.47 1.38 7.37
CA VAL A 127 -7.86 2.30 8.32
C VAL A 127 -8.97 2.95 9.11
N ASP A 128 -8.97 2.75 10.42
CA ASP A 128 -9.86 3.49 11.30
C ASP A 128 -9.18 4.79 11.72
N HIS A 129 -9.79 5.92 11.35
CA HIS A 129 -9.31 7.27 11.72
C HIS A 129 -10.00 7.82 12.96
N GLN A 130 -10.99 7.11 13.51
CA GLN A 130 -11.92 7.63 14.51
C GLN A 130 -11.78 6.92 15.86
N CYS A 131 -11.59 5.60 15.87
CA CYS A 131 -11.77 4.77 17.06
C CYS A 131 -10.61 3.81 17.37
N ASP A 132 -9.58 3.71 16.52
CA ASP A 132 -8.45 2.80 16.70
C ASP A 132 -7.11 3.57 16.72
N GLU A 133 -6.84 4.27 17.81
CA GLU A 133 -5.60 5.06 17.99
C GLU A 133 -4.34 4.19 17.86
N ASP A 134 -4.42 2.93 18.28
CA ASP A 134 -3.33 1.96 18.26
C ASP A 134 -3.25 1.15 16.94
N ASN A 135 -4.19 1.34 16.01
CA ASN A 135 -4.33 0.60 14.75
C ASN A 135 -4.38 -0.93 14.96
N ILE A 136 -4.97 -1.39 16.07
CA ILE A 136 -5.04 -2.80 16.46
C ILE A 136 -5.73 -3.64 15.40
N SER A 137 -6.85 -3.17 14.86
CA SER A 137 -7.64 -3.92 13.86
C SER A 137 -6.84 -4.11 12.58
N GLN A 138 -6.11 -3.07 12.16
CA GLN A 138 -5.21 -3.13 11.02
C GLN A 138 -4.03 -4.07 11.28
N LEU A 139 -3.39 -4.00 12.46
CA LEU A 139 -2.30 -4.91 12.82
C LEU A 139 -2.76 -6.39 12.91
N LYS A 140 -3.99 -6.64 13.35
CA LYS A 140 -4.60 -7.97 13.31
C LYS A 140 -4.77 -8.47 11.87
N PHE A 141 -5.25 -7.62 10.98
CA PHE A 141 -5.36 -7.93 9.56
C PHE A 141 -3.99 -8.19 8.94
N ASN A 142 -2.99 -7.35 9.23
CA ASN A 142 -1.64 -7.51 8.71
C ASN A 142 -1.03 -8.86 9.09
N ALA A 143 -1.12 -9.21 10.37
CA ALA A 143 -0.64 -10.50 10.86
C ALA A 143 -1.36 -11.67 10.21
N LEU A 144 -2.69 -11.58 10.01
CA LEU A 144 -3.47 -12.61 9.34
C LEU A 144 -3.07 -12.75 7.87
N TRP A 145 -2.95 -11.63 7.15
CA TRP A 145 -2.65 -11.59 5.73
C TRP A 145 -1.27 -12.15 5.43
N GLU A 146 -0.23 -11.65 6.11
CA GLU A 146 1.16 -12.08 5.88
C GLU A 146 1.41 -13.54 6.27
N SER A 147 0.66 -14.08 7.24
CA SER A 147 0.80 -15.48 7.67
C SER A 147 0.04 -16.48 6.79
N ASN A 148 -1.16 -16.14 6.30
CA ASN A 148 -2.06 -17.13 5.67
C ASN A 148 -2.43 -16.84 4.21
N TYR A 149 -2.28 -15.59 3.74
CA TYR A 149 -2.80 -15.18 2.43
C TYR A 149 -1.71 -14.69 1.50
N ARG A 150 -0.63 -14.09 2.03
CA ARG A 150 0.40 -13.49 1.19
C ARG A 150 0.95 -14.45 0.15
N GLN A 151 1.18 -15.73 0.47
CA GLN A 151 1.83 -16.67 -0.46
C GLN A 151 0.96 -17.11 -1.65
N ASP A 152 -0.36 -16.90 -1.63
CA ASP A 152 -1.27 -17.41 -2.67
C ASP A 152 -2.42 -16.46 -3.05
N SER A 153 -2.43 -15.25 -2.48
CA SER A 153 -3.53 -14.28 -2.61
C SER A 153 -3.03 -12.89 -3.00
N LEU A 154 -3.93 -12.10 -3.58
CA LEU A 154 -3.68 -10.74 -4.06
C LEU A 154 -4.34 -9.71 -3.14
N LEU A 155 -3.57 -8.71 -2.73
CA LEU A 155 -4.07 -7.56 -1.97
C LEU A 155 -4.20 -6.35 -2.88
N VAL A 156 -5.40 -5.77 -2.95
CA VAL A 156 -5.69 -4.57 -3.72
C VAL A 156 -6.29 -3.50 -2.82
N PHE A 157 -5.69 -2.31 -2.83
CA PHE A 157 -6.27 -1.14 -2.20
C PHE A 157 -6.98 -0.27 -3.22
N SER A 158 -8.25 0.05 -2.98
CA SER A 158 -9.12 0.81 -3.89
C SER A 158 -9.65 2.07 -3.22
N THR A 159 -8.92 3.18 -3.35
CA THR A 159 -9.13 4.41 -2.57
C THR A 159 -9.53 5.61 -3.42
N GLY A 160 -10.26 6.54 -2.81
CA GLY A 160 -10.49 7.88 -3.35
C GLY A 160 -9.27 8.79 -3.32
N ARG A 161 -8.24 8.45 -2.53
CA ARG A 161 -7.01 9.22 -2.37
C ARG A 161 -6.17 9.23 -3.64
N THR A 162 -5.48 10.34 -3.85
CA THR A 162 -4.50 10.46 -4.94
C THR A 162 -3.20 9.71 -4.62
N PRO A 163 -2.35 9.42 -5.62
CA PRO A 163 -1.10 8.70 -5.38
C PRO A 163 -0.18 9.38 -4.35
N ALA A 164 -0.15 10.70 -4.31
CA ALA A 164 0.64 11.46 -3.34
C ALA A 164 0.09 11.31 -1.92
N VAL A 165 -1.23 11.36 -1.76
CA VAL A 165 -1.90 11.27 -0.46
C VAL A 165 -1.86 9.83 0.07
N TYR A 166 -2.04 8.83 -0.80
CA TYR A 166 -1.84 7.41 -0.45
C TYR A 166 -0.41 7.14 0.07
N LYS A 167 0.62 7.67 -0.61
CA LYS A 167 2.01 7.53 -0.18
C LYS A 167 2.28 8.16 1.20
N ARG A 168 1.55 9.21 1.58
CA ARG A 168 1.63 9.78 2.94
C ARG A 168 0.96 8.86 3.95
N LEU A 169 -0.27 8.40 3.67
CA LEU A 169 -0.99 7.49 4.54
C LEU A 169 -0.20 6.21 4.83
N LYS A 170 0.47 5.63 3.82
CA LYS A 170 1.33 4.45 3.99
C LYS A 170 2.52 4.70 4.94
N LYS A 171 2.97 5.95 5.10
CA LYS A 171 4.03 6.31 6.07
C LYS A 171 3.47 6.52 7.48
N ASP A 172 2.25 7.02 7.57
CA ASP A 172 1.64 7.43 8.84
C ASP A 172 0.94 6.26 9.56
N LYS A 173 0.55 5.22 8.82
CA LYS A 173 -0.20 4.07 9.31
C LYS A 173 0.55 2.75 9.02
N PRO A 174 0.39 1.71 9.86
CA PRO A 174 1.03 0.41 9.66
C PRO A 174 0.36 -0.36 8.52
N MET A 175 0.51 0.12 7.29
CA MET A 175 -0.11 -0.47 6.10
C MET A 175 0.80 -1.51 5.46
N LEU A 176 0.22 -2.63 5.03
CA LEU A 176 0.90 -3.56 4.13
C LEU A 176 1.15 -2.94 2.76
N THR A 177 2.13 -3.48 2.04
CA THR A 177 2.33 -3.18 0.64
C THR A 177 1.37 -4.04 -0.21
N PRO A 178 0.37 -3.43 -0.88
CA PRO A 178 -0.53 -4.18 -1.75
C PRO A 178 0.18 -4.60 -3.04
N ASP A 179 -0.41 -5.55 -3.75
CA ASP A 179 0.02 -5.92 -5.10
C ASP A 179 -0.45 -4.92 -6.15
N ILE A 180 -1.65 -4.37 -5.96
CA ILE A 180 -2.28 -3.41 -6.87
C ILE A 180 -2.88 -2.27 -6.04
N THR A 181 -2.75 -1.05 -6.53
CA THR A 181 -3.43 0.13 -6.00
C THR A 181 -4.31 0.74 -7.07
N ILE A 182 -5.60 0.86 -6.76
CA ILE A 182 -6.59 1.63 -7.49
C ILE A 182 -6.77 2.94 -6.71
N MET A 183 -6.52 4.08 -7.33
CA MET A 183 -6.47 5.40 -6.69
C MET A 183 -7.39 6.38 -7.40
N SER A 184 -7.60 7.54 -6.79
CA SER A 184 -8.39 8.63 -7.36
C SER A 184 -9.78 8.15 -7.81
N VAL A 185 -10.45 7.33 -6.97
CA VAL A 185 -11.78 6.74 -7.22
C VAL A 185 -11.80 5.86 -8.48
N GLY A 186 -10.73 5.11 -8.72
CA GLY A 186 -10.65 4.20 -9.86
C GLY A 186 -10.16 4.82 -11.16
N THR A 187 -9.62 6.03 -11.14
CA THR A 187 -9.08 6.68 -12.35
C THR A 187 -7.59 6.44 -12.56
N GLU A 188 -6.89 5.94 -11.56
CA GLU A 188 -5.47 5.62 -11.62
C GLU A 188 -5.24 4.20 -11.09
N ILE A 189 -4.55 3.36 -11.84
CA ILE A 189 -4.14 2.01 -11.40
C ILE A 189 -2.61 1.97 -11.39
N ALA A 190 -2.04 1.42 -10.33
CA ALA A 190 -0.60 1.22 -10.22
C ALA A 190 -0.26 -0.13 -9.56
N TYR A 191 0.92 -0.66 -9.91
CA TYR A 191 1.36 -2.00 -9.54
C TYR A 191 2.59 -2.01 -8.62
N GLY A 192 2.55 -2.90 -7.64
CA GLY A 192 3.64 -3.22 -6.73
C GLY A 192 4.11 -2.05 -5.85
N GLU A 193 5.24 -2.24 -5.17
CA GLU A 193 5.83 -1.22 -4.30
C GLU A 193 6.25 0.05 -5.06
N SER A 194 6.79 -0.13 -6.27
CA SER A 194 7.24 0.96 -7.13
C SER A 194 6.09 1.83 -7.66
N MET A 195 4.83 1.40 -7.48
CA MET A 195 3.64 2.12 -7.94
C MET A 195 3.72 2.43 -9.44
N ILE A 196 4.04 1.41 -10.26
CA ILE A 196 4.16 1.56 -11.71
C ILE A 196 2.77 1.80 -12.30
N PRO A 197 2.50 2.94 -12.98
CA PRO A 197 1.17 3.23 -13.54
C PRO A 197 0.77 2.27 -14.66
N ASP A 198 -0.54 1.99 -14.76
CA ASP A 198 -1.12 1.27 -15.89
C ASP A 198 -1.49 2.25 -17.04
N ASN A 199 -0.60 2.34 -18.01
CA ASN A 199 -0.82 3.21 -19.19
C ASN A 199 -1.98 2.74 -20.09
N ASP A 200 -2.31 1.44 -20.09
CA ASP A 200 -3.42 0.92 -20.90
C ASP A 200 -4.77 1.35 -20.29
N TRP A 201 -4.83 1.38 -18.96
CA TRP A 201 -5.99 1.90 -18.23
C TRP A 201 -6.22 3.39 -18.52
N GLU A 202 -5.15 4.19 -18.51
CA GLU A 202 -5.23 5.61 -18.83
C GLU A 202 -5.79 5.87 -20.23
N GLN A 203 -5.35 5.08 -21.22
CA GLN A 203 -5.88 5.15 -22.60
C GLN A 203 -7.35 4.71 -22.68
N PHE A 204 -7.75 3.72 -21.88
CA PHE A 204 -9.13 3.23 -21.82
C PHE A 204 -10.11 4.29 -21.27
N LEU A 205 -9.65 5.11 -20.31
CA LEU A 205 -10.42 6.22 -19.73
C LEU A 205 -10.57 7.41 -20.67
N ASN A 206 -9.63 7.62 -21.59
CA ASN A 206 -9.57 8.80 -22.46
C ASN A 206 -10.60 8.81 -23.62
N GLN A 207 -11.74 8.13 -23.46
CA GLN A 207 -12.79 8.06 -24.47
C GLN A 207 -13.97 8.94 -24.09
N ASN A 208 -14.28 9.94 -24.92
CA ASN A 208 -15.38 10.89 -24.73
C ASN A 208 -15.34 11.65 -23.38
N TRP A 209 -14.12 11.96 -22.92
CA TRP A 209 -13.87 12.74 -21.71
C TRP A 209 -13.13 14.03 -22.07
N ASP A 210 -13.58 15.16 -21.53
CA ASP A 210 -12.87 16.43 -21.60
C ASP A 210 -13.03 17.18 -20.27
N LYS A 211 -11.94 17.23 -19.51
CA LYS A 211 -11.91 17.90 -18.20
C LYS A 211 -12.27 19.39 -18.33
N SER A 212 -11.88 20.06 -19.40
CA SER A 212 -12.12 21.50 -19.55
C SER A 212 -13.61 21.82 -19.66
N ILE A 213 -14.35 20.99 -20.41
CA ILE A 213 -15.80 21.11 -20.55
C ILE A 213 -16.50 20.77 -19.23
N VAL A 214 -16.00 19.76 -18.50
CA VAL A 214 -16.53 19.42 -17.17
C VAL A 214 -16.39 20.61 -16.22
N THR A 215 -15.19 21.17 -16.10
CA THR A 215 -14.90 22.36 -15.28
C THR A 215 -15.78 23.55 -15.68
N GLU A 216 -15.89 23.82 -16.98
CA GLU A 216 -16.73 24.92 -17.51
C GLU A 216 -18.21 24.77 -17.12
N GLU A 217 -18.78 23.56 -17.22
CA GLU A 217 -20.17 23.32 -16.85
C GLU A 217 -20.38 23.31 -15.34
N THR A 218 -19.42 22.79 -14.56
CA THR A 218 -19.52 22.76 -13.09
C THR A 218 -19.41 24.15 -12.47
N ASP A 219 -18.64 25.07 -13.07
CA ASP A 219 -18.53 26.46 -12.61
C ASP A 219 -19.88 27.23 -12.67
N LYS A 220 -20.85 26.71 -13.42
CA LYS A 220 -22.19 27.28 -13.54
C LYS A 220 -23.12 26.89 -12.37
N PHE A 221 -22.69 26.00 -11.49
CA PHE A 221 -23.47 25.52 -10.34
C PHE A 221 -22.96 26.17 -9.03
N PRO A 222 -23.69 27.13 -8.44
CA PRO A 222 -23.28 27.78 -7.19
C PRO A 222 -23.28 26.83 -5.98
N GLU A 223 -23.93 25.68 -6.08
CA GLU A 223 -23.98 24.65 -5.03
C GLU A 223 -22.68 23.83 -4.93
N LEU A 224 -21.80 23.88 -5.93
CA LEU A 224 -20.57 23.11 -5.98
C LEU A 224 -19.38 23.94 -5.50
N THR A 225 -18.67 23.43 -4.50
CA THR A 225 -17.40 24.01 -4.04
C THR A 225 -16.26 23.09 -4.41
N TYR A 226 -15.21 23.57 -5.07
CA TYR A 226 -14.05 22.73 -5.41
C TYR A 226 -13.37 22.17 -4.16
N GLN A 227 -13.01 20.88 -4.23
CA GLN A 227 -12.02 20.31 -3.30
C GLN A 227 -10.61 20.85 -3.61
N SER A 228 -9.62 20.48 -2.80
CA SER A 228 -8.24 20.97 -2.95
C SER A 228 -7.68 20.72 -4.35
N GLU A 229 -6.75 21.58 -4.80
CA GLU A 229 -6.08 21.41 -6.10
C GLU A 229 -5.40 20.04 -6.23
N ALA A 230 -4.90 19.49 -5.11
CA ALA A 230 -4.28 18.18 -5.07
C ALA A 230 -5.25 17.03 -5.41
N ASP A 231 -6.55 17.23 -5.20
CA ASP A 231 -7.61 16.24 -5.47
C ASP A 231 -8.19 16.37 -6.89
N GLN A 232 -7.77 17.39 -7.65
CA GLN A 232 -8.13 17.55 -9.05
C GLN A 232 -7.15 16.80 -9.94
N ARG A 233 -7.61 15.73 -10.60
CA ARG A 233 -6.77 14.89 -11.49
C ARG A 233 -7.21 15.04 -12.95
N GLN A 234 -6.51 14.39 -13.87
CA GLN A 234 -6.83 14.47 -15.30
C GLN A 234 -8.21 13.88 -15.61
N TYR A 235 -8.58 12.81 -14.91
CA TYR A 235 -9.83 12.06 -15.08
C TYR A 235 -10.74 12.15 -13.85
N LYS A 236 -10.50 13.11 -12.96
CA LYS A 236 -11.30 13.33 -11.75
C LYS A 236 -11.43 14.81 -11.45
N VAL A 237 -12.67 15.30 -11.36
CA VAL A 237 -12.97 16.66 -10.88
C VAL A 237 -13.83 16.55 -9.62
N SER A 238 -13.35 17.08 -8.51
CA SER A 238 -13.88 16.78 -7.16
C SER A 238 -14.46 18.04 -6.51
N PHE A 239 -15.64 17.91 -5.89
CA PHE A 239 -16.41 18.99 -5.27
C PHE A 239 -16.96 18.60 -3.90
N PHE A 240 -17.40 19.60 -3.15
CA PHE A 240 -18.27 19.49 -1.99
C PHE A 240 -19.66 20.02 -2.35
N VAL A 241 -20.71 19.35 -1.87
CA VAL A 241 -22.11 19.72 -2.06
C VAL A 241 -22.94 19.37 -0.82
N ASP A 242 -23.90 20.22 -0.48
CA ASP A 242 -24.86 19.95 0.60
C ASP A 242 -25.70 18.70 0.25
N LYS A 243 -25.84 17.75 1.19
CA LYS A 243 -26.61 16.50 1.02
C LYS A 243 -28.01 16.72 0.45
N ASP A 244 -28.72 17.74 0.93
CA ASP A 244 -30.09 18.05 0.51
C ASP A 244 -30.19 18.54 -0.95
N LYS A 245 -29.10 19.11 -1.48
CA LYS A 245 -29.03 19.64 -2.85
C LYS A 245 -28.38 18.66 -3.82
N ALA A 246 -27.59 17.70 -3.32
CA ALA A 246 -26.81 16.76 -4.11
C ALA A 246 -27.63 16.08 -5.21
N ASN A 247 -28.79 15.50 -4.88
CA ASN A 247 -29.64 14.79 -5.84
C ASN A 247 -30.12 15.68 -7.01
N GLY A 248 -30.42 16.95 -6.74
CA GLY A 248 -30.83 17.91 -7.77
C GLY A 248 -29.67 18.29 -8.69
N VAL A 249 -28.51 18.58 -8.09
CA VAL A 249 -27.28 18.94 -8.81
C VAL A 249 -26.80 17.79 -9.69
N ILE A 250 -26.78 16.55 -9.16
CA ILE A 250 -26.34 15.35 -9.90
C ILE A 250 -27.17 15.15 -11.16
N LYS A 251 -28.51 15.25 -11.06
CA LYS A 251 -29.41 15.09 -12.22
C LYS A 251 -29.17 16.17 -13.27
N ALA A 252 -29.18 17.43 -12.87
CA ALA A 252 -29.00 18.57 -13.78
C ALA A 252 -27.62 18.58 -14.45
N LEU A 253 -26.55 18.29 -13.69
CA LEU A 253 -25.19 18.22 -14.21
C LEU A 253 -25.02 17.05 -15.17
N SER A 254 -25.58 15.87 -14.85
CA SER A 254 -25.53 14.70 -15.73
C SER A 254 -26.18 14.96 -17.08
N GLU A 255 -27.35 15.61 -17.12
CA GLU A 255 -28.04 15.96 -18.36
C GLU A 255 -27.24 16.98 -19.19
N ARG A 256 -26.69 18.02 -18.57
CA ARG A 256 -25.88 19.04 -19.25
C ARG A 256 -24.64 18.46 -19.90
N LEU A 257 -23.87 17.65 -19.16
CA LEU A 257 -22.63 17.06 -19.66
C LEU A 257 -22.90 16.05 -20.78
N LYS A 258 -23.99 15.27 -20.68
CA LYS A 258 -24.43 14.38 -21.78
C LYS A 258 -24.82 15.17 -23.03
N ASN A 259 -25.52 16.30 -22.89
CA ASN A 259 -25.87 17.16 -24.02
C ASN A 259 -24.65 17.79 -24.71
N ARG A 260 -23.51 17.89 -24.01
CA ARG A 260 -22.23 18.33 -24.56
C ARG A 260 -21.44 17.19 -25.21
N GLY A 261 -21.99 15.97 -25.24
CA GLY A 261 -21.38 14.79 -25.86
C GLY A 261 -20.37 14.06 -24.98
N LEU A 262 -20.35 14.34 -23.68
CA LEU A 262 -19.44 13.67 -22.74
C LEU A 262 -20.08 12.43 -22.12
N ASP A 263 -19.27 11.37 -22.02
CA ASP A 263 -19.62 10.16 -21.27
C ASP A 263 -19.06 10.27 -19.86
N ILE A 264 -19.92 10.71 -18.92
CA ILE A 264 -19.52 10.96 -17.53
C ILE A 264 -20.28 10.09 -16.54
N LYS A 265 -19.69 9.97 -15.35
CA LYS A 265 -20.23 9.35 -14.15
C LYS A 265 -20.04 10.34 -12.99
N ILE A 266 -21.04 10.47 -12.14
CA ILE A 266 -20.98 11.33 -10.95
C ILE A 266 -21.12 10.41 -9.74
N VAL A 267 -20.16 10.49 -8.83
CA VAL A 267 -20.11 9.67 -7.61
C VAL A 267 -20.30 10.61 -6.42
N PHE A 268 -21.28 10.31 -5.57
CA PHE A 268 -21.50 11.02 -4.32
C PHE A 268 -21.12 10.11 -3.15
N SER A 269 -20.33 10.61 -2.21
CA SER A 269 -19.80 9.83 -1.09
C SER A 269 -19.49 10.71 0.12
N GLY A 270 -19.42 10.12 1.31
CA GLY A 270 -19.02 10.86 2.51
C GLY A 270 -20.09 11.85 3.01
N GLY A 271 -21.30 11.79 2.47
CA GLY A 271 -22.36 12.77 2.75
C GLY A 271 -22.14 14.19 2.21
N GLU A 272 -20.99 14.50 1.61
CA GLU A 272 -20.66 15.83 1.08
C GLU A 272 -19.79 15.82 -0.19
N ALA A 273 -19.01 14.76 -0.44
CA ALA A 273 -18.07 14.73 -1.55
C ALA A 273 -18.74 14.28 -2.85
N LEU A 274 -18.54 15.04 -3.92
CA LEU A 274 -19.05 14.76 -5.26
C LEU A 274 -17.90 14.73 -6.28
N ASP A 275 -17.70 13.59 -6.91
CA ASP A 275 -16.65 13.38 -7.91
C ASP A 275 -17.26 13.18 -9.30
N VAL A 276 -16.79 13.95 -10.29
CA VAL A 276 -17.12 13.77 -11.70
C VAL A 276 -15.97 13.03 -12.39
N LEU A 277 -16.31 11.87 -12.95
CA LEU A 277 -15.39 10.91 -13.58
C LEU A 277 -15.83 10.61 -15.02
N PRO A 278 -14.95 10.08 -15.89
CA PRO A 278 -15.37 9.41 -17.11
C PRO A 278 -16.33 8.27 -16.79
N LYS A 279 -17.27 7.96 -17.69
CA LYS A 279 -18.23 6.86 -17.51
C LYS A 279 -17.55 5.51 -17.26
N ARG A 280 -16.37 5.31 -17.84
CA ARG A 280 -15.53 4.12 -17.71
C ARG A 280 -14.61 4.12 -16.48
N GLY A 281 -14.56 5.24 -15.75
CA GLY A 281 -13.87 5.32 -14.46
C GLY A 281 -14.74 4.80 -13.33
N GLY A 282 -14.21 4.84 -12.12
CA GLY A 282 -14.88 4.31 -10.93
C GLY A 282 -14.20 3.06 -10.39
N LYS A 283 -14.39 2.79 -9.10
CA LYS A 283 -13.76 1.63 -8.43
C LYS A 283 -14.24 0.30 -9.01
N GLY A 284 -15.52 0.19 -9.36
CA GLY A 284 -16.09 -1.03 -9.96
C GLY A 284 -15.56 -1.31 -11.36
N GLU A 285 -15.50 -0.29 -12.23
CA GLU A 285 -14.96 -0.43 -13.59
C GLU A 285 -13.46 -0.76 -13.58
N ALA A 286 -12.69 -0.15 -12.68
CA ALA A 286 -11.27 -0.48 -12.49
C ALA A 286 -11.10 -1.95 -12.06
N LEU A 287 -11.93 -2.45 -11.15
CA LEU A 287 -11.91 -3.86 -10.75
C LEU A 287 -12.29 -4.79 -11.91
N ALA A 288 -13.36 -4.48 -12.64
CA ALA A 288 -13.79 -5.27 -13.80
C ALA A 288 -12.70 -5.32 -14.88
N TYR A 289 -12.00 -4.20 -15.11
CA TYR A 289 -10.85 -4.14 -16.00
C TYR A 289 -9.70 -5.03 -15.52
N LEU A 290 -9.35 -5.01 -14.23
CA LEU A 290 -8.31 -5.88 -13.67
C LEU A 290 -8.68 -7.36 -13.81
N LEU A 291 -9.92 -7.75 -13.47
CA LEU A 291 -10.40 -9.12 -13.62
C LEU A 291 -10.34 -9.62 -15.07
N LYS A 292 -10.58 -8.73 -16.04
CA LYS A 292 -10.41 -9.03 -17.46
C LYS A 292 -8.93 -9.11 -17.87
N LYS A 293 -8.07 -8.28 -17.29
CA LYS A 293 -6.63 -8.18 -17.60
C LYS A 293 -5.84 -9.42 -17.17
N PHE A 294 -6.25 -10.13 -16.12
CA PHE A 294 -5.58 -11.37 -15.70
C PHE A 294 -5.56 -12.45 -16.78
N GLY A 295 -6.48 -12.41 -17.76
CA GLY A 295 -6.55 -13.37 -18.86
C GLY A 295 -7.23 -14.68 -18.47
N HIS A 296 -7.56 -15.50 -19.48
CA HIS A 296 -8.28 -16.76 -19.26
C HIS A 296 -7.47 -17.75 -18.41
N GLY A 297 -8.09 -18.27 -17.36
CA GLY A 297 -7.48 -19.28 -16.49
C GLY A 297 -6.47 -18.74 -15.47
N LYS A 298 -6.31 -17.42 -15.35
CA LYS A 298 -5.51 -16.77 -14.29
C LYS A 298 -6.32 -15.82 -13.40
N GLN A 299 -7.64 -15.83 -13.57
CA GLN A 299 -8.55 -15.04 -12.72
C GLN A 299 -8.53 -15.59 -11.29
N PRO A 300 -8.56 -14.71 -10.26
CA PRO A 300 -8.63 -15.15 -8.88
C PRO A 300 -9.81 -16.09 -8.64
N CYS A 301 -9.60 -17.14 -7.85
CA CYS A 301 -10.65 -18.11 -7.53
C CYS A 301 -11.82 -17.48 -6.77
N ASN A 302 -11.53 -16.51 -5.90
CA ASN A 302 -12.50 -15.73 -5.17
C ASN A 302 -12.07 -14.26 -5.15
N THR A 303 -13.05 -13.35 -5.19
CA THR A 303 -12.81 -11.91 -5.03
C THR A 303 -13.67 -11.40 -3.87
N LEU A 304 -13.05 -10.75 -2.88
CA LEU A 304 -13.74 -10.10 -1.76
C LEU A 304 -13.56 -8.58 -1.88
N VAL A 305 -14.67 -7.85 -2.06
CA VAL A 305 -14.69 -6.38 -2.06
C VAL A 305 -15.14 -5.85 -0.70
N CYS A 306 -14.45 -4.83 -0.20
CA CYS A 306 -14.69 -4.21 1.10
C CYS A 306 -14.84 -2.69 0.92
N GLY A 307 -15.88 -2.11 1.50
CA GLY A 307 -16.13 -0.67 1.43
C GLY A 307 -17.05 -0.16 2.52
N ASP A 308 -17.14 1.16 2.65
CA ASP A 308 -17.93 1.85 3.65
C ASP A 308 -18.80 2.98 3.07
N SER A 309 -18.48 3.54 1.91
CA SER A 309 -19.14 4.74 1.40
C SER A 309 -19.69 4.61 -0.03
N GLY A 310 -20.38 5.65 -0.52
CA GLY A 310 -21.01 5.65 -1.83
C GLY A 310 -20.06 5.44 -3.01
N ASN A 311 -18.77 5.77 -2.86
CA ASN A 311 -17.78 5.53 -3.92
C ASN A 311 -17.40 4.04 -4.08
N ASP A 312 -17.78 3.20 -3.12
CA ASP A 312 -17.56 1.76 -3.12
C ASP A 312 -18.72 0.97 -3.72
N ALA A 313 -19.91 1.59 -3.87
CA ALA A 313 -21.13 0.91 -4.30
C ALA A 313 -20.94 0.10 -5.60
N GLU A 314 -20.17 0.64 -6.55
CA GLU A 314 -19.91 -0.06 -7.82
C GLU A 314 -19.06 -1.33 -7.68
N LEU A 315 -18.22 -1.44 -6.64
CA LEU A 315 -17.44 -2.65 -6.38
C LEU A 315 -18.37 -3.84 -6.11
N PHE A 316 -19.45 -3.61 -5.38
CA PHE A 316 -20.45 -4.63 -5.05
C PHE A 316 -21.33 -5.03 -6.24
N GLY A 317 -21.35 -4.22 -7.31
CA GLY A 317 -22.05 -4.51 -8.56
C GLY A 317 -21.26 -5.38 -9.54
N VAL A 318 -19.97 -5.63 -9.28
CA VAL A 318 -19.14 -6.48 -10.13
C VAL A 318 -19.61 -7.94 -10.03
N PRO A 319 -19.79 -8.67 -11.15
CA PRO A 319 -20.23 -10.06 -11.11
C PRO A 319 -19.26 -10.97 -10.34
N ASP A 320 -19.81 -12.02 -9.71
CA ASP A 320 -19.06 -13.10 -9.05
C ASP A 320 -18.10 -12.66 -7.93
N VAL A 321 -18.40 -11.52 -7.28
CA VAL A 321 -17.67 -11.06 -6.09
C VAL A 321 -18.44 -11.35 -4.80
N PHE A 322 -17.68 -11.59 -3.73
CA PHE A 322 -18.17 -11.47 -2.36
C PHE A 322 -17.98 -10.03 -1.91
N GLY A 323 -18.93 -9.48 -1.17
CA GLY A 323 -18.92 -8.09 -0.71
C GLY A 323 -19.15 -7.99 0.79
N VAL A 324 -18.36 -7.15 1.45
CA VAL A 324 -18.59 -6.72 2.83
C VAL A 324 -18.68 -5.21 2.93
N MET A 325 -19.81 -4.75 3.45
CA MET A 325 -19.96 -3.41 4.00
C MET A 325 -19.53 -3.47 5.46
N VAL A 326 -18.50 -2.72 5.85
CA VAL A 326 -18.01 -2.73 7.24
C VAL A 326 -19.07 -2.16 8.19
N GLY A 327 -19.05 -2.52 9.47
CA GLY A 327 -20.11 -2.14 10.42
C GLY A 327 -20.27 -0.63 10.67
N ASN A 328 -19.36 0.18 10.15
CA ASN A 328 -19.40 1.64 10.14
C ASN A 328 -19.70 2.24 8.76
N ALA A 329 -20.28 1.45 7.86
CA ALA A 329 -20.69 1.91 6.54
C ALA A 329 -21.70 3.07 6.63
N MET A 330 -21.57 4.00 5.69
CA MET A 330 -22.37 5.21 5.59
C MET A 330 -23.75 4.92 5.00
N GLU A 331 -24.69 5.82 5.26
CA GLU A 331 -26.09 5.67 4.87
C GLU A 331 -26.28 5.45 3.37
N GLU A 332 -25.50 6.14 2.53
CA GLU A 332 -25.60 6.01 1.07
C GLU A 332 -25.27 4.60 0.55
N LEU A 333 -24.29 3.91 1.16
CA LEU A 333 -23.92 2.55 0.77
C LEU A 333 -24.95 1.54 1.27
N LEU A 334 -25.47 1.75 2.48
CA LEU A 334 -26.55 0.92 3.05
C LEU A 334 -27.85 1.06 2.24
N GLN A 335 -28.19 2.27 1.80
CA GLN A 335 -29.32 2.51 0.92
C GLN A 335 -29.12 1.80 -0.43
N TRP A 336 -27.93 1.91 -1.03
CA TRP A 336 -27.60 1.19 -2.25
C TRP A 336 -27.81 -0.32 -2.09
N ARG A 337 -27.42 -0.91 -0.94
CA ARG A 337 -27.64 -2.33 -0.65
C ARG A 337 -29.11 -2.70 -0.65
N GLU A 338 -29.96 -1.92 0.02
CA GLU A 338 -31.39 -2.19 0.10
C GLU A 338 -32.06 -2.14 -1.28
N GLU A 339 -31.59 -1.26 -2.16
CA GLU A 339 -32.12 -1.08 -3.52
C GLU A 339 -31.60 -2.13 -4.52
N ASN A 340 -30.33 -2.54 -4.42
CA ASN A 340 -29.64 -3.31 -5.46
C ASN A 340 -29.24 -4.73 -5.04
N ALA A 341 -29.03 -4.98 -3.74
CA ALA A 341 -28.35 -6.17 -3.23
C ALA A 341 -29.04 -6.83 -2.03
N LYS A 342 -30.26 -6.44 -1.68
CA LYS A 342 -30.98 -6.92 -0.49
C LYS A 342 -31.05 -8.44 -0.35
N ASN A 343 -31.23 -9.13 -1.47
CA ASN A 343 -31.35 -10.59 -1.53
C ASN A 343 -30.08 -11.28 -2.06
N ASN A 344 -28.96 -10.57 -2.19
CA ASN A 344 -27.71 -11.15 -2.67
C ASN A 344 -26.99 -11.83 -1.49
N PRO A 345 -26.90 -13.18 -1.46
CA PRO A 345 -26.23 -13.89 -0.37
C PRO A 345 -24.72 -13.65 -0.33
N ASN A 346 -24.13 -13.13 -1.40
CA ASN A 346 -22.70 -12.84 -1.49
C ASN A 346 -22.37 -11.44 -0.94
N ILE A 347 -23.34 -10.67 -0.43
CA ILE A 347 -23.11 -9.33 0.12
C ILE A 347 -23.63 -9.27 1.56
N ILE A 348 -22.74 -8.95 2.49
CA ILE A 348 -23.07 -8.80 3.91
C ILE A 348 -22.79 -7.39 4.42
N HIS A 349 -23.49 -7.04 5.49
CA HIS A 349 -23.14 -5.93 6.36
C HIS A 349 -22.54 -6.52 7.63
N ALA A 350 -21.25 -6.26 7.86
CA ALA A 350 -20.50 -6.76 9.01
C ALA A 350 -21.00 -6.12 10.31
N THR A 351 -20.85 -6.83 11.43
CA THR A 351 -21.07 -6.25 12.76
C THR A 351 -19.82 -5.53 13.26
N GLU A 352 -18.65 -5.97 12.79
CA GLU A 352 -17.36 -5.39 13.13
C GLU A 352 -17.02 -4.21 12.21
N ARG A 353 -16.30 -3.23 12.76
CA ARG A 353 -15.88 -2.02 12.06
C ARG A 353 -14.56 -2.23 11.32
N CYS A 354 -14.34 -1.45 10.28
CA CYS A 354 -13.06 -1.34 9.58
C CYS A 354 -12.42 -2.72 9.25
N ALA A 355 -11.11 -2.87 9.46
CA ALA A 355 -10.36 -4.10 9.18
C ALA A 355 -10.89 -5.34 9.94
N ALA A 356 -11.52 -5.17 11.10
CA ALA A 356 -12.15 -6.27 11.82
C ALA A 356 -13.39 -6.79 11.05
N GLY A 357 -14.14 -5.90 10.39
CA GLY A 357 -15.23 -6.28 9.46
C GLY A 357 -14.74 -7.09 8.27
N ILE A 358 -13.57 -6.77 7.75
CA ILE A 358 -12.93 -7.54 6.67
C ILE A 358 -12.59 -8.96 7.13
N ILE A 359 -11.97 -9.10 8.31
CA ILE A 359 -11.65 -10.41 8.92
C ILE A 359 -12.92 -11.22 9.18
N GLN A 360 -13.99 -10.58 9.67
CA GLN A 360 -15.29 -11.21 9.86
C GLN A 360 -15.83 -11.78 8.54
N ALA A 361 -15.75 -11.02 7.45
CA ALA A 361 -16.23 -11.44 6.13
C ALA A 361 -15.47 -12.65 5.57
N ILE A 362 -14.15 -12.68 5.73
CA ILE A 362 -13.31 -13.84 5.35
C ILE A 362 -13.85 -15.12 6.00
N GLY A 363 -14.17 -15.06 7.30
CA GLY A 363 -14.76 -16.19 8.03
C GLY A 363 -16.19 -16.52 7.58
N HIS A 364 -17.04 -15.49 7.40
CA HIS A 364 -18.44 -15.67 7.00
C HIS A 364 -18.57 -16.39 5.65
N PHE A 365 -17.81 -15.96 4.64
CA PHE A 365 -17.81 -16.55 3.31
C PHE A 365 -16.92 -17.79 3.18
N LYS A 366 -16.26 -18.22 4.28
CA LYS A 366 -15.36 -19.39 4.31
C LYS A 366 -14.21 -19.26 3.29
N LEU A 367 -13.67 -18.06 3.13
CA LEU A 367 -12.59 -17.77 2.18
C LEU A 367 -11.19 -18.18 2.68
N GLY A 368 -11.11 -18.68 3.92
CA GLY A 368 -9.89 -19.19 4.54
C GLY A 368 -9.87 -18.96 6.05
N PRO A 369 -8.72 -19.13 6.72
CA PRO A 369 -8.55 -18.81 8.13
C PRO A 369 -8.87 -17.34 8.44
N ASN A 370 -9.63 -17.09 9.49
CA ASN A 370 -10.02 -15.74 9.92
C ASN A 370 -9.58 -15.40 11.36
N LEU A 371 -8.82 -16.29 12.01
CA LEU A 371 -8.24 -16.03 13.33
C LEU A 371 -6.87 -15.38 13.16
N SER A 372 -6.73 -14.12 13.57
CA SER A 372 -5.43 -13.44 13.51
C SER A 372 -4.44 -14.09 14.49
N PRO A 373 -3.18 -14.34 14.07
CA PRO A 373 -2.13 -14.76 15.00
C PRO A 373 -1.95 -13.81 16.20
N ARG A 374 -2.34 -12.54 16.04
CA ARG A 374 -2.28 -11.52 17.09
C ARG A 374 -3.32 -11.73 18.21
N ASP A 375 -4.39 -12.48 17.94
CA ASP A 375 -5.43 -12.83 18.92
C ASP A 375 -5.13 -14.13 19.68
N VAL A 376 -4.12 -14.90 19.24
CA VAL A 376 -3.70 -16.14 19.91
C VAL A 376 -2.85 -15.78 21.13
N LEU A 377 -3.34 -16.05 22.34
CA LEU A 377 -2.64 -15.76 23.60
C LEU A 377 -1.61 -16.82 23.97
N ASP A 378 -1.86 -18.08 23.60
CA ASP A 378 -1.03 -19.22 23.95
C ASP A 378 -0.13 -19.62 22.77
N PHE A 379 1.14 -19.23 22.82
CA PHE A 379 2.14 -19.56 21.79
C PHE A 379 2.52 -21.05 21.77
N SER A 380 2.20 -21.80 22.84
CA SER A 380 2.45 -23.25 22.94
C SER A 380 1.35 -24.09 22.28
N LYS A 381 0.12 -23.56 22.20
CA LYS A 381 -1.04 -24.23 21.59
C LYS A 381 -1.28 -23.89 20.12
N SER A 382 -0.46 -23.04 19.51
CA SER A 382 -0.56 -22.74 18.08
C SER A 382 0.00 -23.88 17.20
N SER A 383 -0.22 -25.13 17.60
CA SER A 383 0.11 -26.35 16.85
C SER A 383 -0.91 -26.62 15.74
N LEU A 384 -1.36 -25.57 15.04
CA LEU A 384 -1.96 -25.75 13.73
C LEU A 384 -0.77 -25.98 12.80
N GLU A 385 -0.57 -27.24 12.42
CA GLU A 385 0.38 -27.77 11.43
C GLU A 385 1.16 -26.65 10.70
N ILE A 386 2.28 -26.22 11.28
CA ILE A 386 3.01 -25.05 10.79
C ILE A 386 3.82 -25.47 9.56
N THR A 387 3.15 -25.47 8.41
CA THR A 387 3.74 -25.83 7.12
C THR A 387 4.27 -24.62 6.35
N ASN A 388 3.92 -23.39 6.77
CA ASN A 388 4.32 -22.16 6.08
C ASN A 388 5.46 -21.42 6.81
N PRO A 389 6.66 -21.31 6.22
CA PRO A 389 7.78 -20.54 6.78
C PRO A 389 7.42 -19.07 7.10
N GLY A 390 6.52 -18.47 6.32
CA GLY A 390 6.06 -17.09 6.57
C GLY A 390 5.25 -16.95 7.86
N HIS A 391 4.51 -17.98 8.26
CA HIS A 391 3.77 -18.00 9.52
C HIS A 391 4.72 -17.91 10.72
N GLU A 392 5.85 -18.62 10.68
CA GLU A 392 6.86 -18.56 11.74
C GLU A 392 7.48 -17.17 11.90
N ILE A 393 7.73 -16.48 10.79
CA ILE A 393 8.23 -15.09 10.83
C ILE A 393 7.23 -14.19 11.56
N VAL A 394 5.95 -14.25 11.18
CA VAL A 394 4.89 -13.45 11.83
C VAL A 394 4.80 -13.78 13.32
N LYS A 395 4.79 -15.07 13.67
CA LYS A 395 4.71 -15.55 15.06
C LYS A 395 5.89 -15.05 15.90
N PHE A 396 7.10 -15.13 15.36
CA PHE A 396 8.31 -14.65 16.03
C PHE A 396 8.22 -13.15 16.37
N TYR A 397 7.81 -12.32 15.41
CA TYR A 397 7.74 -10.87 15.65
C TYR A 397 6.60 -10.43 16.56
N LEU A 398 5.47 -11.14 16.54
CA LEU A 398 4.40 -10.92 17.52
C LEU A 398 4.85 -11.28 18.94
N PHE A 399 5.59 -12.37 19.07
CA PHE A 399 6.20 -12.75 20.33
C PHE A 399 7.23 -11.72 20.81
N TYR A 400 8.10 -11.25 19.92
CA TYR A 400 9.04 -10.16 20.19
C TYR A 400 8.35 -8.86 20.63
N GLU A 401 7.25 -8.46 19.99
CA GLU A 401 6.43 -7.32 20.43
C GLU A 401 5.96 -7.51 21.88
N ARG A 402 5.32 -8.64 22.18
CA ARG A 402 4.78 -8.94 23.52
C ARG A 402 5.87 -9.05 24.57
N TRP A 403 7.03 -9.59 24.21
CA TRP A 403 8.20 -9.70 25.10
C TRP A 403 8.67 -8.31 25.56
N ARG A 404 8.89 -7.39 24.62
CA ARG A 404 9.32 -6.02 24.93
C ARG A 404 8.27 -5.22 25.69
N ARG A 405 6.99 -5.54 25.50
CA ARG A 405 5.87 -4.91 26.22
C ARG A 405 5.57 -5.56 27.58
N ALA A 406 6.21 -6.68 27.92
CA ALA A 406 5.90 -7.51 29.09
C ALA A 406 4.42 -7.97 29.13
N GLU A 407 3.88 -8.33 27.96
CA GLU A 407 2.49 -8.82 27.77
C GLU A 407 2.39 -10.35 27.68
N ILE A 408 3.51 -11.05 27.88
CA ILE A 408 3.50 -12.51 27.99
C ILE A 408 3.07 -12.86 29.42
N ALA A 409 1.81 -13.27 29.57
CA ALA A 409 1.23 -13.65 30.85
C ALA A 409 1.57 -15.11 31.19
N GLU A 410 2.30 -15.35 32.28
CA GLU A 410 2.09 -16.52 33.12
C GLU A 410 1.78 -16.03 34.56
N PRO A 411 0.67 -16.47 35.17
CA PRO A 411 0.43 -16.23 36.59
C PRO A 411 1.37 -17.15 37.39
N GLU A 412 2.14 -16.57 38.32
CA GLU A 412 2.87 -17.27 39.40
C GLU A 412 4.28 -17.84 39.10
N ARG A 413 5.13 -17.18 38.30
CA ARG A 413 6.58 -17.48 38.28
C ARG A 413 7.47 -16.24 38.43
N HIS A 414 8.57 -16.39 39.17
CA HIS A 414 9.63 -15.38 39.25
C HIS A 414 10.15 -15.05 37.84
N ILE A 415 10.40 -13.76 37.55
CA ILE A 415 10.83 -13.25 36.23
C ILE A 415 12.06 -13.99 35.68
N GLU A 416 12.98 -14.41 36.57
CA GLU A 416 14.17 -15.19 36.19
C GLU A 416 13.81 -16.55 35.58
N ASN A 417 12.80 -17.26 36.12
CA ASN A 417 12.34 -18.52 35.55
C ASN A 417 11.67 -18.33 34.18
N LEU A 418 11.01 -17.19 33.94
CA LEU A 418 10.42 -16.88 32.63
C LEU A 418 11.48 -16.61 31.58
N LYS A 419 12.60 -15.96 31.94
CA LYS A 419 13.74 -15.74 31.04
C LYS A 419 14.43 -17.04 30.64
N GLU A 420 14.61 -17.95 31.59
CA GLU A 420 15.22 -19.26 31.33
C GLU A 420 14.33 -20.14 30.44
N ILE A 421 13.01 -20.18 30.71
CA ILE A 421 12.04 -20.89 29.85
C ILE A 421 12.01 -20.26 28.45
N PHE A 422 12.07 -18.92 28.35
CA PHE A 422 12.12 -18.18 27.11
C PHE A 422 13.35 -18.52 26.27
N ILE A 423 14.55 -18.47 26.88
CA ILE A 423 15.79 -18.84 26.22
C ILE A 423 15.72 -20.30 25.78
N SER A 424 15.31 -21.20 26.68
CA SER A 424 15.20 -22.63 26.38
C SER A 424 14.27 -22.90 25.20
N LEU A 425 13.12 -22.23 25.13
CA LEU A 425 12.18 -22.36 24.02
C LEU A 425 12.76 -21.83 22.71
N LEU A 426 13.31 -20.62 22.70
CA LEU A 426 13.93 -20.03 21.50
C LEU A 426 15.17 -20.81 21.01
N LEU A 427 15.96 -21.38 21.92
CA LEU A 427 17.10 -22.23 21.58
C LEU A 427 16.66 -23.48 20.80
N THR A 428 15.43 -23.97 21.00
CA THR A 428 14.91 -25.07 20.15
C THR A 428 14.60 -24.62 18.71
N TYR A 429 14.50 -23.32 18.45
CA TYR A 429 14.21 -22.74 17.12
C TYR A 429 15.44 -22.12 16.46
N ILE A 430 16.59 -22.07 17.12
CA ILE A 430 17.81 -21.46 16.59
C ILE A 430 18.86 -22.54 16.37
N TYR A 431 19.50 -22.50 15.21
CA TYR A 431 20.58 -23.42 14.90
C TYR A 431 21.79 -23.08 15.79
N PRO A 432 22.51 -24.06 16.38
CA PRO A 432 23.61 -23.78 17.31
C PRO A 432 24.71 -22.86 16.73
N SER A 433 24.96 -22.95 15.43
CA SER A 433 25.90 -22.08 14.69
C SER A 433 25.19 -21.03 13.84
N GLY A 434 23.96 -20.68 14.21
CA GLY A 434 23.16 -19.73 13.45
C GLY A 434 23.75 -18.31 13.54
N VAL A 435 23.67 -17.57 12.44
CA VAL A 435 24.34 -16.26 12.30
C VAL A 435 23.30 -15.16 12.02
N LEU A 436 23.48 -14.01 12.67
CA LEU A 436 22.77 -12.76 12.40
C LEU A 436 23.75 -11.71 11.89
N VAL A 437 23.51 -11.21 10.70
CA VAL A 437 24.14 -10.00 10.17
C VAL A 437 23.17 -8.85 10.37
N SER A 438 23.53 -7.98 11.31
CA SER A 438 22.74 -6.81 11.68
C SER A 438 22.73 -5.75 10.57
N PRO A 439 21.79 -4.78 10.60
CA PRO A 439 21.75 -3.69 9.63
C PRO A 439 23.00 -2.80 9.58
N SER A 440 23.85 -2.83 10.62
CA SER A 440 25.15 -2.13 10.64
C SER A 440 26.26 -2.91 9.93
N GLY A 441 25.99 -4.14 9.49
CA GLY A 441 26.94 -5.06 8.90
C GLY A 441 27.72 -5.90 9.93
N GLN A 442 27.43 -5.76 11.23
CA GLN A 442 28.07 -6.56 12.26
C GLN A 442 27.46 -7.96 12.31
N GLU A 443 28.34 -8.97 12.31
CA GLU A 443 27.98 -10.38 12.43
C GLU A 443 27.98 -10.80 13.91
N HIS A 444 26.92 -11.51 14.30
CA HIS A 444 26.74 -12.07 15.64
C HIS A 444 26.25 -13.50 15.52
N LEU A 445 26.60 -14.35 16.47
CA LEU A 445 25.91 -15.63 16.58
C LEU A 445 24.50 -15.37 17.13
N LEU A 446 23.50 -16.04 16.57
CA LEU A 446 22.11 -15.91 17.00
C LEU A 446 21.95 -16.22 18.50
N HIS A 447 22.77 -17.14 19.02
CA HIS A 447 22.76 -17.49 20.45
C HIS A 447 23.22 -16.33 21.35
N ASP A 448 24.32 -15.64 21.02
CA ASP A 448 24.83 -14.48 21.78
C ASP A 448 23.79 -13.35 21.85
N TYR A 449 22.92 -13.29 20.86
CA TYR A 449 21.86 -12.31 20.78
C TYR A 449 20.64 -12.68 21.64
N LEU A 450 20.31 -13.98 21.80
CA LEU A 450 19.25 -14.40 22.71
C LEU A 450 19.51 -13.93 24.15
N ASP A 451 20.76 -13.98 24.59
CA ASP A 451 21.17 -13.46 25.89
C ASP A 451 20.91 -11.96 26.00
N GLN A 452 21.11 -11.22 24.91
CA GLN A 452 20.80 -9.79 24.85
C GLN A 452 19.29 -9.52 24.83
N MET A 453 18.50 -10.36 24.15
CA MET A 453 17.03 -10.26 24.14
C MET A 453 16.43 -10.29 25.56
N THR A 454 17.06 -11.02 26.49
CA THR A 454 16.58 -11.05 27.88
C THR A 454 16.66 -9.72 28.61
N LYS A 455 17.55 -8.82 28.17
CA LYS A 455 17.72 -7.48 28.73
C LYS A 455 16.61 -6.52 28.29
N PHE A 456 15.95 -6.81 27.17
CA PHE A 456 14.87 -5.99 26.60
C PHE A 456 13.47 -6.42 27.08
N TYR A 457 13.34 -7.39 27.97
CA TYR A 457 12.02 -7.74 28.51
C TYR A 457 11.38 -6.54 29.21
N GLY A 458 10.18 -6.15 28.77
CA GLY A 458 9.43 -5.05 29.37
C GLY A 458 10.00 -3.64 29.16
N ASP A 459 11.04 -3.45 28.34
CA ASP A 459 11.66 -2.14 28.09
C ASP A 459 10.72 -1.13 27.40
N LYS A 460 9.67 -1.67 26.76
CA LYS A 460 8.57 -0.94 26.10
C LYS A 460 7.23 -1.08 26.84
N LYS A 461 7.22 -1.58 28.08
CA LYS A 461 6.00 -1.67 28.90
C LYS A 461 5.40 -0.26 29.09
N GLY A 462 4.12 -0.11 28.75
CA GLY A 462 3.38 1.16 28.86
C GLY A 462 3.77 2.23 27.83
N LYS A 463 4.59 1.91 26.82
CA LYS A 463 4.98 2.81 25.72
C LYS A 463 4.27 2.47 24.43
N GLN A 464 4.25 3.38 23.45
CA GLN A 464 3.83 3.04 22.10
C GLN A 464 4.91 2.14 21.50
N PHE A 465 4.57 0.87 21.28
CA PHE A 465 5.45 -0.08 20.61
C PHE A 465 4.64 -1.12 19.87
N ARG A 466 4.75 -1.15 18.54
CA ARG A 466 4.08 -2.11 17.66
C ARG A 466 5.08 -2.63 16.63
N VAL A 467 4.97 -3.92 16.30
CA VAL A 467 5.82 -4.57 15.31
C VAL A 467 4.94 -5.29 14.31
N TRP A 468 5.25 -5.14 13.03
CA TRP A 468 4.64 -5.94 11.98
C TRP A 468 5.65 -6.30 10.92
N VAL A 469 5.32 -7.31 10.13
CA VAL A 469 6.05 -7.68 8.93
C VAL A 469 5.21 -7.37 7.70
N ASP A 470 5.87 -7.11 6.58
CA ASP A 470 5.27 -6.81 5.29
C ASP A 470 6.04 -7.57 4.19
N ARG A 471 5.36 -7.88 3.09
CA ARG A 471 5.94 -8.53 1.90
C ARG A 471 6.66 -9.85 2.20
N VAL A 472 6.09 -10.68 3.07
CA VAL A 472 6.65 -11.99 3.38
C VAL A 472 6.61 -12.88 2.14
N THR A 473 7.77 -13.33 1.69
CA THR A 473 7.93 -14.24 0.53
C THR A 473 8.80 -15.40 0.93
N SER A 474 8.32 -16.62 0.68
CA SER A 474 9.04 -17.85 1.04
C SER A 474 9.40 -18.62 -0.21
N THR A 475 10.66 -19.05 -0.33
CA THR A 475 11.15 -19.85 -1.45
C THR A 475 11.91 -21.06 -0.91
N GLN A 476 11.51 -22.26 -1.32
CA GLN A 476 12.24 -23.47 -0.99
C GLN A 476 13.52 -23.54 -1.85
N ILE A 477 14.68 -23.68 -1.20
CA ILE A 477 16.00 -23.73 -1.89
C ILE A 477 16.59 -25.14 -1.82
N GLY A 478 16.21 -25.94 -0.81
CA GLY A 478 16.64 -27.33 -0.64
C GLY A 478 15.49 -28.21 -0.17
N SER A 479 15.77 -29.50 0.05
CA SER A 479 14.76 -30.47 0.50
C SER A 479 14.09 -30.07 1.82
N ASP A 480 14.85 -29.45 2.72
CA ASP A 480 14.43 -29.02 4.06
C ASP A 480 14.67 -27.52 4.31
N THR A 481 15.22 -26.80 3.32
CA THR A 481 15.75 -25.45 3.51
C THR A 481 14.93 -24.41 2.75
N TRP A 482 14.56 -23.35 3.44
CA TRP A 482 13.73 -22.25 2.96
C TRP A 482 14.46 -20.92 3.11
N SER A 483 14.32 -20.06 2.10
CA SER A 483 14.68 -18.64 2.18
C SER A 483 13.42 -17.82 2.30
N VAL A 484 13.30 -17.05 3.38
CA VAL A 484 12.20 -16.12 3.59
C VAL A 484 12.71 -14.69 3.52
N LYS A 485 12.08 -13.84 2.71
CA LYS A 485 12.36 -12.41 2.64
C LYS A 485 11.13 -11.64 3.10
N PHE A 486 11.34 -10.58 3.87
CA PHE A 486 10.27 -9.72 4.37
C PHE A 486 10.83 -8.37 4.82
N ASP A 487 9.96 -7.40 4.99
CA ASP A 487 10.27 -6.13 5.63
C ASP A 487 9.68 -6.12 7.04
N LYS A 488 10.53 -5.80 8.01
CA LYS A 488 10.14 -5.64 9.40
C LYS A 488 9.96 -4.16 9.67
N TRP A 489 8.88 -3.84 10.36
CA TRP A 489 8.57 -2.49 10.82
C TRP A 489 8.40 -2.47 12.33
N GLU A 490 8.97 -1.45 12.97
CA GLU A 490 8.73 -1.11 14.37
C GLU A 490 8.19 0.31 14.45
N LEU A 491 7.01 0.49 15.05
CA LEU A 491 6.51 1.79 15.45
C LEU A 491 6.78 2.00 16.93
N SER A 492 7.48 3.07 17.26
CA SER A 492 7.79 3.47 18.63
C SER A 492 7.56 4.96 18.85
N ASP A 493 7.69 5.42 20.10
CA ASP A 493 7.63 6.86 20.45
C ASP A 493 8.65 7.71 19.63
N ASP A 494 9.78 7.11 19.21
CA ASP A 494 10.82 7.76 18.41
C ASP A 494 10.48 7.81 16.90
N GLY A 495 9.28 7.35 16.52
CA GLY A 495 8.84 7.19 15.13
C GLY A 495 9.04 5.78 14.58
N PRO A 496 8.66 5.56 13.30
CA PRO A 496 8.76 4.27 12.65
C PRO A 496 10.21 3.97 12.22
N LYS A 497 10.63 2.72 12.43
CA LYS A 497 11.88 2.14 11.95
C LYS A 497 11.56 0.93 11.09
N GLY A 498 12.39 0.66 10.09
CA GLY A 498 12.18 -0.52 9.26
C GLY A 498 13.45 -1.06 8.62
N CYS A 499 13.47 -2.38 8.43
CA CYS A 499 14.57 -3.09 7.80
C CYS A 499 14.07 -4.23 6.92
N THR A 500 14.72 -4.41 5.77
CA THR A 500 14.54 -5.60 4.94
C THR A 500 15.34 -6.74 5.55
N SER A 501 14.71 -7.90 5.70
CA SER A 501 15.31 -9.10 6.29
C SER A 501 15.25 -10.27 5.32
N LYS A 502 16.33 -11.05 5.27
CA LYS A 502 16.39 -12.35 4.61
C LYS A 502 16.82 -13.41 5.62
N VAL A 503 15.97 -14.41 5.80
CA VAL A 503 16.16 -15.50 6.76
C VAL A 503 16.28 -16.83 6.03
N LEU A 504 17.24 -17.65 6.43
CA LEU A 504 17.32 -19.05 6.05
C LEU A 504 16.78 -19.91 7.20
N LEU A 505 15.77 -20.70 6.88
CA LEU A 505 15.10 -21.62 7.79
C LEU A 505 15.32 -23.07 7.33
N SER A 506 15.48 -23.99 8.27
CA SER A 506 15.49 -25.44 8.02
C SER A 506 14.29 -26.10 8.71
N SER A 507 13.56 -26.97 8.02
CA SER A 507 12.46 -27.74 8.60
C SER A 507 12.99 -28.83 9.53
N LYS A 508 12.41 -28.99 10.72
CA LYS A 508 12.79 -30.06 11.65
C LYS A 508 12.43 -31.43 11.08
N VAL A 509 13.42 -32.32 10.94
CA VAL A 509 13.24 -33.65 10.32
C VAL A 509 12.51 -34.65 11.24
N SER A 510 12.53 -34.45 12.56
CA SER A 510 12.03 -35.42 13.55
C SER A 510 10.65 -35.10 14.16
N THR A 511 10.15 -33.89 13.98
CA THR A 511 8.80 -33.46 14.36
C THR A 511 8.23 -32.73 13.16
N SER A 512 7.06 -33.13 12.67
CA SER A 512 6.37 -32.51 11.52
C SER A 512 6.07 -31.02 11.69
N ASP A 513 6.41 -30.43 12.83
CA ASP A 513 6.10 -29.06 13.22
C ASP A 513 7.37 -28.31 13.63
N GLY A 514 7.74 -27.32 12.83
CA GLY A 514 8.64 -26.25 13.22
C GLY A 514 9.87 -26.06 12.34
N PHE A 515 10.34 -24.82 12.33
CA PHE A 515 11.52 -24.38 11.60
C PHE A 515 12.67 -24.01 12.54
N VAL A 516 13.90 -24.14 12.07
CA VAL A 516 15.12 -23.73 12.76
C VAL A 516 15.77 -22.59 11.99
N TRP A 517 16.07 -21.49 12.66
CA TRP A 517 16.72 -20.31 12.11
C TRP A 517 18.22 -20.56 11.97
N MET A 518 18.69 -20.60 10.73
CA MET A 518 20.09 -20.87 10.41
C MET A 518 20.87 -19.59 10.14
N HIS A 519 20.27 -18.62 9.46
CA HIS A 519 20.94 -17.39 9.11
C HIS A 519 19.93 -16.27 8.94
N MET A 520 20.28 -15.07 9.36
CA MET A 520 19.49 -13.87 9.18
C MET A 520 20.38 -12.73 8.73
N HIS A 521 19.97 -12.03 7.69
CA HIS A 521 20.63 -10.80 7.25
C HIS A 521 19.61 -9.69 7.16
N GLN A 522 19.93 -8.55 7.76
CA GLN A 522 19.07 -7.39 7.77
C GLN A 522 19.77 -6.17 7.16
N THR A 523 18.99 -5.29 6.56
CA THR A 523 19.46 -4.04 5.99
C THR A 523 18.44 -2.95 6.24
N TRP A 524 18.89 -1.77 6.67
CA TRP A 524 18.02 -0.62 6.91
C TRP A 524 17.24 -0.24 5.65
N LEU A 525 15.95 0.05 5.80
CA LEU A 525 15.19 0.73 4.76
C LEU A 525 15.66 2.18 4.66
N THR A 526 15.78 2.70 3.44
CA THR A 526 16.32 4.03 3.16
C THR A 526 15.59 5.12 3.95
N GLY A 527 16.31 5.88 4.77
CA GLY A 527 15.77 6.98 5.57
C GLY A 527 15.02 6.56 6.85
N LEU A 528 15.00 5.27 7.18
CA LEU A 528 14.35 4.71 8.37
C LEU A 528 15.35 4.01 9.32
N GLY A 529 16.62 4.36 9.17
CA GLY A 529 17.70 3.91 10.05
C GLY A 529 17.71 4.64 11.39
N ALA A 530 18.19 3.97 12.44
CA ALA A 530 18.45 4.62 13.72
C ALA A 530 19.63 5.62 13.60
N THR A 531 19.52 6.77 14.27
CA THR A 531 20.62 7.76 14.38
C THR A 531 21.77 7.26 15.26
N ASP A 532 21.49 6.31 16.15
CA ASP A 532 22.46 5.64 17.00
C ASP A 532 22.66 4.19 16.53
N GLN A 533 23.92 3.79 16.36
CA GLN A 533 24.35 2.42 15.98
C GLN A 533 24.00 1.34 17.03
N THR A 534 23.26 1.70 18.09
CA THR A 534 23.09 0.89 19.31
C THR A 534 21.76 0.16 19.41
N TYR A 535 20.90 0.21 18.39
CA TYR A 535 19.64 -0.54 18.41
C TYR A 535 19.70 -1.78 17.55
N LEU A 536 19.91 -2.88 18.27
CA LEU A 536 19.70 -4.26 17.90
C LEU A 536 18.24 -4.45 17.46
N LEU A 537 18.01 -4.44 16.15
CA LEU A 537 16.81 -5.01 15.57
C LEU A 537 17.07 -6.51 15.40
N PHE A 538 16.25 -7.35 16.02
CA PHE A 538 16.08 -8.73 15.55
C PHE A 538 15.24 -8.73 14.30
#